data_AF-A0A498MLA6-F1
#
_entry.id   AF-A0A498MLA6-F1
#
_cell.length_a   1.000
_cell.length_b   1.000
_cell.length_c   1.000
_cell.angle_alpha   90.00
_cell.angle_beta   90.00
_cell.angle_gamma   90.00
#
_symmetry.space_group_name_H-M   'P 1'
#
loop_
_entity.id
_entity.type
_entity.pdbx_description
1 polymer ?
#
loop_
_entity_poly.entity_id
_entity_poly.type
_entity_poly.pdbx_seq_one_letter_code
_entity_poly.pdbx_strand_id
1 'polypeptide(L)'
;MSLHKKTEVFLEVFGNSEIRKETEETLKHAAAQLSLSITNTLSSDSHTHPCLDTSLLKFKERDELVRIFKQWERPPSVPASVRKVWDARVRQHLGTRYDSRQGCFDWDLTMKLHQSGCGIISKHQYVKWRESGVAFEMREGLYQTANQSLLSTRVFSHRGDRVAVRGYWGDIVSSPYLSFGIETENKDLLKKHNNQHVKYGSSAGFFSERDCGT
;
A
#
# COMPACT_ATOMS: atom_id res chain seq x y z
N MET A 1 -0.74 21.53 2.80
CA MET A 1 -1.36 20.40 3.53
C MET A 1 -0.80 20.36 4.94
N SER A 2 -1.65 20.19 5.97
CA SER A 2 -1.22 19.98 7.35
C SER A 2 -0.48 18.64 7.50
N LEU A 3 0.34 18.50 8.56
CA LEU A 3 1.07 17.24 8.83
C LEU A 3 0.12 16.05 8.94
N HIS A 4 -0.96 16.20 9.70
CA HIS A 4 -2.00 15.17 9.83
C HIS A 4 -2.51 14.70 8.47
N LYS A 5 -2.81 15.64 7.57
CA LYS A 5 -3.32 15.30 6.25
C LYS A 5 -2.28 14.60 5.37
N LYS A 6 -1.01 14.98 5.48
CA LYS A 6 0.09 14.30 4.79
C LYS A 6 0.23 12.85 5.26
N THR A 7 0.18 12.62 6.57
CA THR A 7 0.22 11.27 7.16
C THR A 7 -0.96 10.43 6.69
N GLU A 8 -2.19 10.96 6.69
CA GLU A 8 -3.34 10.21 6.18
C GLU A 8 -3.19 9.82 4.71
N VAL A 9 -2.74 10.75 3.86
CA VAL A 9 -2.51 10.49 2.43
C VAL A 9 -1.41 9.45 2.24
N PHE A 10 -0.31 9.55 2.99
CA PHE A 10 0.77 8.58 2.95
C PHE A 10 0.29 7.18 3.30
N LEU A 11 -0.37 7.02 4.46
CA LEU A 11 -0.85 5.71 4.92
C LEU A 11 -1.83 5.08 3.93
N GLU A 12 -2.69 5.88 3.30
CA GLU A 12 -3.59 5.42 2.25
C GLU A 12 -2.85 4.96 0.99
N VAL A 13 -1.92 5.76 0.48
CA VAL A 13 -1.11 5.40 -0.70
C VAL A 13 -0.27 4.15 -0.42
N PHE A 14 0.28 4.05 0.79
CA PHE A 14 1.17 2.98 1.22
C PHE A 14 0.45 1.64 1.44
N GLY A 15 -0.64 1.64 2.21
CA GLY A 15 -1.20 0.42 2.77
C GLY A 15 -2.61 0.04 2.31
N ASN A 16 -3.31 0.93 1.59
CA ASN A 16 -4.69 0.68 1.22
C ASN A 16 -4.85 0.44 -0.28
N SER A 17 -5.54 -0.65 -0.62
CA SER A 17 -5.91 -0.97 -2.00
C SER A 17 -6.96 -0.01 -2.57
N GLU A 18 -7.80 0.58 -1.71
CA GLU A 18 -8.78 1.61 -2.04
C GLU A 18 -8.50 2.87 -1.21
N ILE A 19 -8.64 4.04 -1.83
CA ILE A 19 -8.27 5.34 -1.25
C ILE A 19 -9.42 6.34 -1.37
N ARG A 20 -9.35 7.42 -0.59
CA ARG A 20 -10.30 8.53 -0.72
C ARG A 20 -10.04 9.31 -2.01
N LYS A 21 -11.08 9.99 -2.49
CA LYS A 21 -10.99 10.85 -3.68
C LYS A 21 -9.89 11.92 -3.56
N GLU A 22 -9.72 12.52 -2.38
CA GLU A 22 -8.69 13.53 -2.14
C GLU A 22 -7.26 12.97 -2.25
N THR A 23 -7.05 11.74 -1.76
CA THR A 23 -5.79 11.02 -1.88
C THR A 23 -5.50 10.67 -3.34
N GLU A 24 -6.52 10.28 -4.11
CA GLU A 24 -6.40 10.06 -5.56
C GLU A 24 -5.94 11.32 -6.29
N GLU A 25 -6.53 12.48 -6.01
CA GLU A 25 -6.12 13.74 -6.64
C GLU A 25 -4.69 14.14 -6.25
N THR A 26 -4.30 13.89 -4.99
CA THR A 26 -2.91 14.08 -4.54
C THR A 26 -1.95 13.14 -5.28
N LEU A 27 -2.33 11.88 -5.46
CA LEU A 27 -1.57 10.89 -6.23
C LEU A 27 -1.41 11.30 -7.69
N LYS A 28 -2.47 11.81 -8.34
CA LYS A 28 -2.41 12.30 -9.74
C LYS A 28 -1.46 13.49 -9.87
N HIS A 29 -1.55 14.45 -8.94
CA HIS A 29 -0.65 15.60 -8.93
C HIS A 29 0.82 15.16 -8.75
N ALA A 30 1.09 14.26 -7.78
CA ALA A 30 2.43 13.71 -7.57
C ALA A 30 2.94 12.97 -8.82
N ALA A 31 2.11 12.15 -9.46
CA ALA A 31 2.45 11.43 -10.69
C ALA A 31 2.81 12.39 -11.83
N ALA A 32 2.07 13.48 -12.01
CA ALA A 32 2.37 14.49 -13.02
C ALA A 32 3.73 15.16 -12.77
N GLN A 33 4.04 15.52 -11.52
CA GLN A 33 5.34 16.10 -11.14
C GLN A 33 6.50 15.12 -11.36
N LEU A 34 6.33 13.86 -10.99
CA LEU A 34 7.33 12.81 -11.22
C LEU A 34 7.57 12.58 -12.73
N SER A 35 6.49 12.53 -13.52
CA SER A 35 6.58 12.40 -14.98
C SER A 35 7.32 13.58 -15.62
N LEU A 36 7.05 14.80 -15.16
CA LEU A 36 7.73 16.00 -15.63
C LEU A 36 9.22 15.97 -15.26
N SER A 37 9.56 15.59 -14.03
CA SER A 37 10.95 15.50 -13.58
C SER A 37 11.75 14.51 -14.42
N ILE A 38 11.22 13.31 -14.68
CA ILE A 38 11.89 12.34 -15.55
C ILE A 38 12.08 12.91 -16.96
N THR A 39 11.06 13.56 -17.53
CA THR A 39 11.14 14.11 -18.90
C THR A 39 12.14 15.26 -18.99
N ASN A 40 12.22 16.12 -17.97
CA ASN A 40 13.15 17.25 -17.95
C ASN A 40 14.61 16.81 -17.83
N THR A 41 14.90 15.75 -17.08
CA THR A 41 16.26 15.15 -17.00
C THR A 41 16.73 14.54 -18.32
N LEU A 42 15.83 14.31 -19.30
CA LEU A 42 16.22 13.92 -20.66
C LEU A 42 16.65 15.11 -21.52
N SER A 43 16.17 16.31 -21.18
CA SER A 43 16.32 17.52 -22.00
C SER A 43 17.40 18.48 -21.48
N SER A 44 17.75 18.38 -20.19
CA SER A 44 18.82 19.16 -19.56
C SER A 44 19.46 18.37 -18.42
N ASP A 45 20.76 18.57 -18.18
CA ASP A 45 21.51 18.01 -17.04
C ASP A 45 21.08 18.60 -15.66
N SER A 46 19.90 19.24 -15.57
CA SER A 46 19.47 19.99 -14.41
C SER A 46 18.16 19.47 -13.78
N HIS A 47 18.23 19.33 -12.45
CA HIS A 47 17.20 19.03 -11.46
C HIS A 47 16.55 17.64 -11.53
N THR A 48 17.25 16.67 -10.92
CA THR A 48 16.68 15.45 -10.35
C THR A 48 15.66 15.79 -9.26
N HIS A 49 14.53 15.09 -9.22
CA HIS A 49 13.57 15.22 -8.11
C HIS A 49 14.26 14.87 -6.78
N PRO A 50 14.01 15.61 -5.67
CA PRO A 50 14.75 15.43 -4.41
C PRO A 50 14.66 14.02 -3.81
N CYS A 51 13.61 13.25 -4.15
CA CYS A 51 13.43 11.87 -3.70
C CYS A 51 13.40 10.83 -4.82
N LEU A 52 13.70 11.20 -6.08
CA LEU A 52 13.74 10.26 -7.19
C LEU A 52 14.92 10.59 -8.11
N ASP A 53 16.01 9.86 -7.92
CA ASP A 53 17.13 9.84 -8.85
C ASP A 53 16.92 8.73 -9.90
N THR A 54 16.97 9.11 -11.17
CA THR A 54 16.84 8.19 -12.32
C THR A 54 18.09 8.18 -13.20
N SER A 55 19.18 8.80 -12.74
CA SER A 55 20.44 8.96 -13.48
C SER A 55 21.00 7.63 -13.98
N LEU A 56 20.88 6.56 -13.19
CA LEU A 56 21.36 5.21 -13.52
C LEU A 56 20.40 4.37 -14.37
N LEU A 57 19.17 4.86 -14.63
CA LEU A 57 18.19 4.15 -15.46
C LEU A 57 18.44 4.40 -16.95
N LYS A 58 18.29 3.37 -17.76
CA LYS A 58 18.30 3.45 -19.23
C LYS A 58 17.10 4.25 -19.72
N PHE A 59 17.21 4.86 -20.90
CA PHE A 59 16.10 5.61 -21.52
C PHE A 59 14.79 4.81 -21.57
N LYS A 60 14.83 3.54 -21.96
CA LYS A 60 13.66 2.65 -21.99
C LYS A 60 13.00 2.47 -20.61
N GLU A 61 13.77 2.45 -19.53
CA GLU A 61 13.26 2.32 -18.16
C GLU A 61 12.62 3.62 -17.69
N ARG A 62 13.20 4.76 -18.07
CA ARG A 62 12.63 6.10 -17.83
C ARG A 62 11.30 6.29 -18.58
N ASP A 63 11.23 5.86 -19.85
CA ASP A 63 10.00 5.87 -20.65
C ASP A 63 8.90 5.03 -20.00
N GLU A 64 9.28 3.86 -19.46
CA GLU A 64 8.35 2.97 -18.76
C GLU A 64 7.83 3.59 -17.45
N LEU A 65 8.68 4.29 -16.69
CA LEU A 65 8.23 5.06 -15.52
C LEU A 65 7.24 6.17 -15.89
N VAL A 66 7.54 6.94 -16.94
CA VAL A 66 6.62 7.98 -17.46
C VAL A 66 5.29 7.35 -17.88
N ARG A 67 5.32 6.18 -18.54
CA ARG A 67 4.12 5.43 -18.91
C ARG A 67 3.29 5.03 -17.68
N ILE A 68 3.95 4.57 -16.61
CA ILE A 68 3.30 4.21 -15.33
C ILE A 68 2.68 5.44 -14.66
N PHE A 69 3.40 6.56 -14.58
CA PHE A 69 2.89 7.79 -13.96
C PHE A 69 1.71 8.38 -14.72
N LYS A 70 1.72 8.36 -16.05
CA LYS A 70 0.56 8.74 -16.87
C LYS A 70 -0.67 7.88 -16.58
N GLN A 71 -0.46 6.58 -16.29
CA GLN A 71 -1.55 5.69 -15.90
C GLN A 71 -2.10 6.00 -14.50
N TRP A 72 -1.27 6.51 -13.58
CA TRP A 72 -1.74 7.00 -12.29
C TRP A 72 -2.52 8.31 -12.42
N GLU A 73 -2.04 9.23 -13.26
CA GLU A 73 -2.72 10.49 -13.59
C GLU A 73 -4.10 10.23 -14.24
N ARG A 74 -4.13 9.28 -15.18
CA ARG A 74 -5.30 8.92 -15.99
C ARG A 74 -5.57 7.43 -15.88
N PRO A 75 -6.24 6.99 -14.79
CA PRO A 75 -6.65 5.61 -14.64
C PRO A 75 -7.51 5.13 -15.81
N PRO A 76 -7.55 3.83 -16.12
CA PRO A 76 -8.45 3.29 -17.13
C PRO A 76 -9.92 3.66 -16.84
N SER A 77 -10.69 3.95 -17.89
CA SER A 77 -12.10 4.35 -17.78
C SER A 77 -12.99 3.32 -17.09
N VAL A 78 -12.64 2.03 -17.23
CA VAL A 78 -13.25 0.92 -16.48
C VAL A 78 -12.23 0.44 -15.44
N PRO A 79 -12.29 0.95 -14.20
CA PRO A 79 -11.38 0.49 -13.16
C PRO A 79 -11.67 -0.97 -12.80
N ALA A 80 -10.61 -1.76 -12.66
CA ALA A 80 -10.75 -3.10 -12.10
C ALA A 80 -11.33 -2.99 -10.68
N SER A 81 -12.33 -3.80 -10.35
CA SER A 81 -12.85 -3.86 -8.98
C SER A 81 -11.73 -4.34 -8.06
N VAL A 82 -11.20 -3.44 -7.24
CA VAL A 82 -10.08 -3.72 -6.34
C VAL A 82 -10.42 -4.87 -5.41
N ARG A 83 -11.64 -4.90 -4.87
CA ARG A 83 -12.15 -6.01 -4.08
C ARG A 83 -12.06 -7.36 -4.80
N LYS A 84 -12.44 -7.42 -6.09
CA LYS A 84 -12.34 -8.67 -6.88
C LYS A 84 -10.88 -9.05 -7.14
N VAL A 85 -10.03 -8.08 -7.43
CA VAL A 85 -8.60 -8.28 -7.65
C VAL A 85 -7.93 -8.81 -6.38
N TRP A 86 -8.23 -8.21 -5.23
CA TRP A 86 -7.74 -8.63 -3.93
C TRP A 86 -8.22 -10.05 -3.58
N ASP A 87 -9.52 -10.31 -3.72
CA ASP A 87 -10.10 -11.63 -3.47
C ASP A 87 -9.45 -12.72 -4.33
N ALA A 88 -9.25 -12.44 -5.62
CA ALA A 88 -8.57 -13.35 -6.54
C ALA A 88 -7.14 -13.67 -6.07
N ARG A 89 -6.40 -12.68 -5.53
CA ARG A 89 -5.06 -12.88 -4.97
C ARG A 89 -5.09 -13.72 -3.70
N VAL A 90 -6.01 -13.45 -2.79
CA VAL A 90 -6.20 -14.24 -1.55
C VAL A 90 -6.56 -15.68 -1.89
N ARG A 91 -7.49 -15.89 -2.83
CA ARG A 91 -7.89 -17.22 -3.31
C ARG A 91 -6.74 -17.96 -3.96
N GLN A 92 -5.98 -17.30 -4.83
CA GLN A 92 -4.80 -17.89 -5.46
C GLN A 92 -3.75 -18.31 -4.41
N HIS A 93 -3.53 -17.47 -3.40
CA HIS A 93 -2.54 -17.74 -2.36
C HIS A 93 -2.95 -18.86 -1.40
N LEU A 94 -4.22 -18.90 -1.00
CA LEU A 94 -4.73 -19.90 -0.04
C LEU A 94 -5.11 -21.23 -0.70
N GLY A 95 -5.44 -21.23 -1.99
CA GLY A 95 -5.86 -22.41 -2.72
C GLY A 95 -7.07 -23.08 -2.06
N THR A 96 -6.95 -24.38 -1.77
CA THR A 96 -8.00 -25.17 -1.10
C THR A 96 -8.36 -24.67 0.30
N ARG A 97 -7.48 -23.90 0.94
CA ARG A 97 -7.72 -23.35 2.29
C ARG A 97 -8.53 -22.05 2.28
N TYR A 98 -8.91 -21.54 1.12
CA TYR A 98 -9.64 -20.27 1.01
C TYR A 98 -10.99 -20.28 1.74
N ASP A 99 -11.70 -21.40 1.73
CA ASP A 99 -12.98 -21.53 2.43
C ASP A 99 -12.78 -21.50 3.96
N SER A 100 -11.60 -21.92 4.43
CA SER A 100 -11.14 -21.81 5.82
C SER A 100 -10.17 -20.64 6.06
N ARG A 101 -10.24 -19.56 5.25
CA ARG A 101 -9.25 -18.46 5.26
C ARG A 101 -9.08 -17.79 6.62
N GLN A 102 -10.13 -17.70 7.42
CA GLN A 102 -10.08 -17.10 8.76
C GLN A 102 -9.07 -17.81 9.66
N GLY A 103 -9.03 -19.15 9.63
CA GLY A 103 -8.02 -19.93 10.36
C GLY A 103 -6.61 -19.73 9.80
N CYS A 104 -6.48 -19.55 8.48
CA CYS A 104 -5.19 -19.24 7.86
C CYS A 104 -4.66 -17.87 8.29
N PHE A 105 -5.53 -16.86 8.34
CA PHE A 105 -5.16 -15.51 8.77
C PHE A 105 -4.74 -15.50 10.24
N ASP A 106 -5.48 -16.19 11.11
CA ASP A 106 -5.12 -16.32 12.52
C ASP A 106 -3.75 -17.00 12.70
N TRP A 107 -3.54 -18.10 11.97
CA TRP A 107 -2.26 -18.82 12.01
C TRP A 107 -1.11 -17.95 11.50
N ASP A 108 -1.28 -17.24 10.38
CA ASP A 108 -0.25 -16.32 9.86
C ASP A 108 0.07 -15.22 10.89
N LEU A 109 -0.94 -14.63 11.51
CA LEU A 109 -0.74 -13.60 12.53
C LEU A 109 0.01 -14.13 13.74
N THR A 110 -0.46 -15.22 14.35
CA THR A 110 0.11 -15.72 15.60
C THR A 110 1.47 -16.37 15.37
N MET A 111 1.61 -17.20 14.34
CA MET A 111 2.82 -18.01 14.14
C MET A 111 3.90 -17.29 13.34
N LYS A 112 3.55 -16.33 12.46
CA LYS A 112 4.57 -15.58 11.70
C LYS A 112 4.82 -14.21 12.30
N LEU A 113 3.78 -13.41 12.53
CA LEU A 113 3.96 -12.01 12.94
C LEU A 113 4.25 -11.88 14.44
N HIS A 114 3.39 -12.44 15.30
CA HIS A 114 3.55 -12.31 16.75
C HIS A 114 4.81 -13.00 17.26
N GLN A 115 5.15 -14.18 16.75
CA GLN A 115 6.42 -14.86 17.10
C GLN A 115 7.66 -14.07 16.64
N SER A 116 7.55 -13.27 15.58
CA SER A 116 8.62 -12.38 15.11
C SER A 116 8.63 -11.03 15.82
N GLY A 117 8.00 -10.91 16.99
CA GLY A 117 8.01 -9.70 17.82
C GLY A 117 6.91 -8.68 17.51
N CYS A 118 6.05 -8.92 16.51
CA CYS A 118 5.03 -7.98 16.06
C CYS A 118 3.70 -8.08 16.85
N GLY A 119 3.79 -8.32 18.17
CA GLY A 119 2.64 -8.58 19.04
C GLY A 119 1.65 -7.42 19.20
N ILE A 120 2.03 -6.22 18.76
CA ILE A 120 1.18 -5.02 18.76
C ILE A 120 0.14 -5.01 17.63
N ILE A 121 0.34 -5.83 16.60
CA ILE A 121 -0.62 -5.96 15.50
C ILE A 121 -1.88 -6.65 16.03
N SER A 122 -2.99 -5.92 16.03
CA SER A 122 -4.29 -6.42 16.47
C SER A 122 -4.84 -7.44 15.48
N LYS A 123 -5.38 -8.55 16.01
CA LYS A 123 -6.08 -9.57 15.21
C LYS A 123 -7.20 -8.99 14.37
N HIS A 124 -7.99 -8.09 14.96
CA HIS A 124 -9.11 -7.47 14.24
C HIS A 124 -8.62 -6.67 13.03
N GLN A 125 -7.57 -5.87 13.20
CA GLN A 125 -7.01 -5.05 12.12
C GLN A 125 -6.36 -5.92 11.03
N TYR A 126 -5.56 -6.89 11.45
CA TYR A 126 -4.91 -7.81 10.52
C TYR A 126 -5.90 -8.60 9.67
N VAL A 127 -6.93 -9.20 10.30
CA VAL A 127 -7.96 -9.95 9.59
C VAL A 127 -8.74 -9.04 8.64
N LYS A 128 -9.14 -7.85 9.11
CA LYS A 128 -9.87 -6.88 8.28
C LYS A 128 -9.06 -6.50 7.04
N TRP A 129 -7.77 -6.18 7.20
CA TRP A 129 -6.87 -5.90 6.09
C TRP A 129 -6.72 -7.10 5.15
N ARG A 130 -6.53 -8.32 5.68
CA ARG A 130 -6.45 -9.55 4.86
C ARG A 130 -7.71 -9.78 4.03
N GLU A 131 -8.87 -9.38 4.52
CA GLU A 131 -10.14 -9.51 3.81
C GLU A 131 -10.38 -8.43 2.74
N SER A 132 -10.00 -7.18 3.01
CA SER A 132 -10.39 -6.04 2.17
C SER A 132 -9.25 -5.40 1.37
N GLY A 133 -8.00 -5.56 1.80
CA GLY A 133 -6.85 -4.81 1.30
C GLY A 133 -6.75 -3.38 1.84
N VAL A 134 -7.60 -2.99 2.80
CA VAL A 134 -7.59 -1.67 3.44
C VAL A 134 -7.06 -1.80 4.86
N ALA A 135 -5.87 -1.24 5.10
CA ALA A 135 -5.17 -1.34 6.38
C ALA A 135 -5.46 -0.18 7.33
N PHE A 136 -5.58 1.04 6.79
CA PHE A 136 -5.67 2.29 7.54
C PHE A 136 -7.00 3.00 7.24
N GLU A 137 -7.95 2.87 8.15
CA GLU A 137 -9.24 3.55 8.03
C GLU A 137 -9.23 4.91 8.72
N MET A 138 -9.65 5.93 7.97
CA MET A 138 -9.81 7.30 8.44
C MET A 138 -11.26 7.51 8.88
N ARG A 139 -11.48 8.29 9.95
CA ARG A 139 -12.78 8.40 10.64
C ARG A 139 -13.97 8.77 9.76
N GLU A 140 -13.74 9.43 8.62
CA GLU A 140 -14.80 9.97 7.74
C GLU A 140 -14.51 9.73 6.23
N GLY A 141 -13.86 8.62 5.90
CA GLY A 141 -13.44 8.31 4.53
C GLY A 141 -14.36 7.36 3.78
N LEU A 142 -14.96 7.80 2.67
CA LEU A 142 -15.50 6.89 1.66
C LEU A 142 -14.36 6.43 0.73
N TYR A 143 -14.00 5.16 0.81
CA TYR A 143 -13.03 4.51 -0.08
C TYR A 143 -13.73 4.13 -1.38
N GLN A 144 -13.61 4.97 -2.39
CA GLN A 144 -14.36 4.86 -3.64
C GLN A 144 -13.47 4.62 -4.86
N THR A 145 -12.16 4.81 -4.73
CA THR A 145 -11.24 4.79 -5.85
C THR A 145 -10.10 3.83 -5.60
N ALA A 146 -9.68 3.16 -6.67
CA ALA A 146 -8.58 2.22 -6.63
C ALA A 146 -7.25 2.97 -6.46
N ASN A 147 -6.41 2.48 -5.54
CA ASN A 147 -5.04 2.97 -5.43
C ASN A 147 -4.21 2.52 -6.63
N GLN A 148 -4.07 3.39 -7.63
CA GLN A 148 -3.33 3.05 -8.86
C GLN A 148 -1.85 2.76 -8.61
N SER A 149 -1.26 3.30 -7.54
CA SER A 149 0.15 3.07 -7.22
C SER A 149 0.44 1.63 -6.81
N LEU A 150 -0.57 0.90 -6.32
CA LEU A 150 -0.47 -0.51 -5.92
C LEU A 150 -0.89 -1.49 -7.02
N LEU A 151 -1.38 -1.00 -8.15
CA LEU A 151 -1.83 -1.81 -9.28
C LEU A 151 -0.78 -1.82 -10.39
N SER A 152 -0.38 -3.02 -10.82
CA SER A 152 0.50 -3.18 -11.97
C SER A 152 0.02 -4.29 -12.90
N THR A 153 0.56 -4.31 -14.11
CA THR A 153 0.22 -5.32 -15.13
C THR A 153 1.28 -6.39 -15.13
N ARG A 154 0.88 -7.65 -15.00
CA ARG A 154 1.77 -8.81 -15.11
C ARG A 154 1.33 -9.68 -16.27
N VAL A 155 2.29 -10.16 -17.06
CA VAL A 155 2.04 -11.07 -18.18
C VAL A 155 2.18 -12.51 -17.70
N PHE A 156 1.17 -13.32 -17.96
CA PHE A 156 1.13 -14.74 -17.66
C PHE A 156 1.08 -15.55 -18.95
N SER A 157 1.67 -16.75 -18.94
CA SER A 157 1.41 -17.74 -20.00
C SER A 157 0.20 -18.57 -19.60
N HIS A 158 -0.80 -18.64 -20.47
CA HIS A 158 -1.98 -19.47 -20.29
C HIS A 158 -2.28 -20.22 -21.57
N ARG A 159 -2.17 -21.56 -21.54
CA ARG A 159 -2.43 -22.44 -22.69
C ARG A 159 -1.67 -22.07 -23.97
N GLY A 160 -0.44 -21.58 -23.83
CA GLY A 160 0.39 -21.14 -24.95
C GLY A 160 0.29 -19.65 -25.27
N ASP A 161 -0.79 -18.98 -24.85
CA ASP A 161 -0.99 -17.55 -25.06
C ASP A 161 -0.38 -16.70 -23.94
N ARG A 162 -0.01 -15.46 -24.27
CA ARG A 162 0.42 -14.45 -23.29
C ARG A 162 -0.75 -13.55 -22.93
N VAL A 163 -1.18 -13.60 -21.67
CA VAL A 163 -2.29 -12.80 -21.15
C VAL A 163 -1.74 -11.77 -20.16
N ALA A 164 -1.97 -10.49 -20.44
CA ALA A 164 -1.64 -9.40 -19.53
C ALA A 164 -2.80 -9.19 -18.54
N VAL A 165 -2.52 -9.32 -17.24
CA VAL A 165 -3.51 -9.13 -16.18
C VAL A 165 -3.07 -7.95 -15.33
N ARG A 166 -3.96 -6.96 -15.19
CA ARG A 166 -3.77 -5.85 -14.24
C ARG A 166 -4.33 -6.24 -12.89
N GLY A 167 -3.55 -6.07 -11.84
CA GLY A 167 -3.96 -6.43 -10.48
C GLY A 167 -3.02 -5.94 -9.39
N TYR A 168 -3.33 -6.32 -8.16
CA TYR A 168 -2.48 -6.11 -7.00
C TYR A 168 -1.49 -7.28 -6.89
N TRP A 169 -0.20 -6.97 -6.90
CA TRP A 169 0.86 -7.99 -6.83
C TRP A 169 1.76 -7.83 -5.61
N GLY A 170 1.41 -6.91 -4.71
CA GLY A 170 2.12 -6.70 -3.46
C GLY A 170 1.87 -7.80 -2.43
N ASP A 171 2.39 -7.56 -1.23
CA ASP A 171 2.23 -8.44 -0.10
C ASP A 171 0.79 -8.48 0.40
N ILE A 172 0.29 -9.68 0.63
CA ILE A 172 -1.03 -9.90 1.21
C ILE A 172 -0.93 -10.61 2.56
N VAL A 173 0.25 -10.97 3.07
CA VAL A 173 0.44 -11.79 4.28
C VAL A 173 1.05 -10.99 5.44
N SER A 174 2.16 -10.28 5.22
CA SER A 174 2.95 -9.71 6.32
C SER A 174 2.38 -8.41 6.87
N SER A 175 1.53 -7.73 6.10
CA SER A 175 0.80 -6.50 6.44
C SER A 175 1.65 -5.21 6.43
N PRO A 176 1.05 -4.07 6.03
CA PRO A 176 1.73 -2.78 6.06
C PRO A 176 2.01 -2.28 7.49
N TYR A 177 1.45 -2.92 8.52
CA TYR A 177 1.69 -2.56 9.91
C TYR A 177 3.14 -2.80 10.36
N LEU A 178 3.88 -3.66 9.67
CA LEU A 178 5.30 -3.90 9.97
C LEU A 178 6.19 -2.69 9.74
N SER A 179 5.81 -1.79 8.83
CA SER A 179 6.69 -0.67 8.46
C SER A 179 6.62 0.51 9.43
N PHE A 180 5.46 0.74 10.06
CA PHE A 180 5.24 1.91 10.92
C PHE A 180 4.47 1.61 12.20
N GLY A 181 3.97 0.38 12.39
CA GLY A 181 3.06 0.02 13.48
C GLY A 181 3.66 -0.83 14.59
N ILE A 182 4.96 -1.16 14.53
CA ILE A 182 5.62 -2.09 15.47
C ILE A 182 6.51 -1.41 16.51
N GLU A 183 7.02 -0.21 16.20
CA GLU A 183 7.92 0.55 17.07
C GLU A 183 7.43 2.00 17.19
N THR A 184 7.63 2.61 18.36
CA THR A 184 7.27 4.01 18.61
C THR A 184 8.04 4.52 19.83
N GLU A 185 8.48 5.78 19.78
CA GLU A 185 9.14 6.44 20.91
C GLU A 185 8.17 6.67 22.08
N ASN A 186 6.87 6.78 21.78
CA ASN A 186 5.84 6.97 22.77
C ASN A 186 5.46 5.64 23.45
N LYS A 187 6.17 5.31 24.53
CA LYS A 187 5.99 4.08 25.33
C LYS A 187 4.55 3.88 25.84
N ASP A 188 3.74 4.93 25.96
CA ASP A 188 2.33 4.79 26.35
C ASP A 188 1.49 4.04 25.31
N LEU A 189 1.91 4.06 24.04
CA LEU A 189 1.24 3.33 22.96
C LEU A 189 1.53 1.82 23.01
N LEU A 190 2.63 1.43 23.67
CA LEU A 190 3.04 0.03 23.82
C LEU A 190 2.47 -0.62 25.09
N LYS A 191 1.74 0.14 25.92
CA LYS A 191 1.16 -0.37 27.16
C LYS A 191 0.18 -1.52 26.88
N LYS A 192 0.34 -2.58 27.66
CA LYS A 192 -0.54 -3.75 27.65
C LYS A 192 -1.43 -3.77 28.89
N HIS A 193 -2.67 -4.19 28.73
CA HIS A 193 -3.58 -4.55 29.81
C HIS A 193 -4.11 -5.95 29.52
N ASN A 194 -4.05 -6.87 30.50
CA ASN A 194 -4.37 -8.30 30.31
C ASN A 194 -3.65 -8.95 29.12
N ASN A 195 -2.35 -8.69 28.96
CA ASN A 195 -1.51 -9.14 27.83
C ASN A 195 -1.95 -8.67 26.44
N GLN A 196 -2.91 -7.74 26.34
CA GLN A 196 -3.33 -7.12 25.07
C GLN A 196 -2.90 -5.66 25.01
N HIS A 197 -2.47 -5.19 23.84
CA HIS A 197 -2.12 -3.79 23.65
C HIS A 197 -3.37 -2.90 23.77
N VAL A 198 -3.27 -1.84 24.58
CA VAL A 198 -4.39 -0.90 24.80
C VAL A 198 -4.59 0.02 23.59
N LYS A 199 -3.52 0.27 22.83
CA LYS A 199 -3.53 1.06 21.59
C LYS A 199 -2.96 0.23 20.44
N TYR A 200 -3.59 0.32 19.27
CA TYR A 200 -3.36 -0.60 18.16
C TYR A 200 -2.23 -0.12 17.22
N GLY A 201 -1.64 -1.04 16.45
CA GLY A 201 -0.55 -0.75 15.51
C GLY A 201 -0.88 0.35 14.48
N SER A 202 -2.13 0.46 14.01
CA SER A 202 -2.51 1.58 13.14
C SER A 202 -2.38 2.94 13.84
N SER A 203 -2.76 3.01 15.11
CA SER A 203 -2.58 4.20 15.95
C SER A 203 -1.10 4.47 16.19
N ALA A 204 -0.28 3.45 16.45
CA ALA A 204 1.16 3.59 16.59
C ALA A 204 1.80 4.17 15.31
N GLY A 205 1.39 3.72 14.11
CA GLY A 205 1.82 4.30 12.84
C GLY A 205 1.47 5.78 12.69
N PHE A 206 0.26 6.19 13.09
CA PHE A 206 -0.10 7.62 13.14
C PHE A 206 0.78 8.44 14.09
N PHE A 207 1.39 7.85 15.12
CA PHE A 207 2.29 8.57 16.04
C PHE A 207 3.74 8.51 15.59
N SER A 208 4.26 7.34 15.17
CA SER A 208 5.64 7.20 14.66
C SER A 208 5.92 8.17 13.50
N GLU A 209 4.98 8.33 12.58
CA GLU A 209 5.16 9.24 11.44
C GLU A 209 5.02 10.73 11.79
N ARG A 210 4.40 11.04 12.94
CA ARG A 210 4.41 12.41 13.49
C ARG A 210 5.71 12.73 14.21
N ASP A 211 6.34 11.74 14.83
CA ASP A 211 7.54 11.93 15.65
C ASP A 211 8.83 11.91 14.79
N CYS A 212 8.87 11.20 13.65
CA CYS A 212 10.00 11.22 12.71
C CYS A 212 10.14 12.52 11.87
N GLY A 213 9.36 13.56 12.16
CA GLY A 213 9.29 14.81 11.40
C GLY A 213 10.18 15.95 11.90
N THR A 214 11.33 15.66 12.53
CA THR A 214 12.35 16.65 12.93
C THR A 214 13.60 16.57 12.08
#